data_AF-A0A914MFN7-F1
#
_entry.id   AF-A0A914MFN7-F1
#
_cell.length_a   1.000
_cell.length_b   1.000
_cell.length_c   1.000
_cell.angle_alpha   90.00
_cell.angle_beta   90.00
_cell.angle_gamma   90.00
#
_symmetry.space_group_name_H-M   'P 1'
#
loop_
_entity.id
_entity.type
_entity.pdbx_description
1 polymer ?
#
loop_
_entity_poly.entity_id
_entity_poly.type
_entity_poly.pdbx_seq_one_letter_code
_entity_poly.pdbx_strand_id
1 'polypeptide(L)'
;MIADFSHLDGSSSFFANRKSENGEGIDYDFCRWLCREKKLAGIPPSAFYSPQNKQGNDHYIRLCFFKKDETLQQAIQILGGSFGANK
;
A
#
# COMPACT_ATOMS: atom_id res chain seq x y z
N MET A 1 -6.88 6.78 7.37
CA MET A 1 -6.73 5.52 8.13
C MET A 1 -5.51 4.79 7.63
N ILE A 2 -4.85 4.01 8.49
CA ILE A 2 -3.66 3.22 8.18
C ILE A 2 -4.07 1.75 8.05
N ALA A 3 -3.47 1.05 7.08
CA ALA A 3 -3.62 -0.40 6.90
C ALA A 3 -2.24 -1.04 6.75
N ASP A 4 -2.08 -2.23 7.30
CA ASP A 4 -0.88 -3.07 7.19
C ASP A 4 -1.00 -3.94 5.93
N PHE A 5 0.03 -3.94 5.07
CA PHE A 5 0.05 -4.76 3.86
C PHE A 5 1.07 -5.91 3.92
N SER A 6 1.76 -6.09 5.05
CA SER A 6 2.79 -7.12 5.23
C SER A 6 2.25 -8.54 5.03
N HIS A 7 0.98 -8.79 5.38
CA HIS A 7 0.33 -10.09 5.30
C HIS A 7 -0.33 -10.41 3.96
N LEU A 8 -0.22 -9.54 2.95
CA LEU A 8 -0.82 -9.82 1.64
C LEU A 8 -0.05 -10.96 0.94
N ASP A 9 -0.76 -11.93 0.38
CA ASP A 9 -0.13 -13.02 -0.36
C ASP A 9 0.73 -12.49 -1.51
N GLY A 10 1.98 -12.96 -1.56
CA GLY A 10 2.98 -12.49 -2.53
C GLY A 10 3.60 -11.14 -2.19
N SER A 11 3.26 -10.49 -1.06
CA SER A 11 3.96 -9.28 -0.59
C SER A 11 5.47 -9.53 -0.51
N SER A 12 5.87 -10.62 0.14
CA SER A 12 7.26 -11.01 0.31
C SER A 12 8.00 -11.17 -1.03
N SER A 13 7.41 -11.81 -2.03
CA SER A 13 8.02 -11.97 -3.36
C SER A 13 7.95 -10.70 -4.22
N PHE A 14 6.91 -9.88 -4.05
CA PHE A 14 6.74 -8.59 -4.72
C PHE A 14 7.79 -7.58 -4.26
N PHE A 15 8.22 -7.68 -2.99
CA PHE A 15 9.15 -6.76 -2.36
C PHE A 15 10.57 -7.29 -2.24
N ALA A 16 10.80 -8.61 -2.22
CA ALA A 16 12.14 -9.21 -2.09
C ALA A 16 13.12 -8.80 -3.20
N ASN A 17 12.62 -8.38 -4.37
CA ASN A 17 13.44 -7.98 -5.51
C ASN A 17 13.45 -6.46 -5.79
N ARG A 18 12.71 -5.65 -5.04
CA ARG A 18 12.74 -4.19 -5.23
C ARG A 18 13.73 -3.55 -4.26
N LYS A 19 14.83 -3.03 -4.80
CA LYS A 19 15.66 -2.07 -4.09
C LYS A 19 14.90 -0.74 -4.04
N SER A 20 14.74 -0.22 -2.83
CA SER A 20 14.33 1.16 -2.59
C SER A 20 15.14 2.10 -3.49
N GLU A 21 14.44 2.78 -4.39
CA GLU A 21 15.04 3.88 -5.15
C GLU A 21 15.21 5.06 -4.18
N ASN A 22 16.45 5.53 -4.03
CA ASN A 22 16.79 6.73 -3.25
C ASN A 22 16.58 6.65 -1.71
N GLY A 23 16.50 5.45 -1.13
CA GLY A 23 16.38 5.28 0.33
C GLY A 23 14.96 5.57 0.87
N GLU A 24 13.95 5.52 0.01
CA GLU A 24 12.54 5.54 0.38
C GLU A 24 12.09 4.23 1.06
N GLY A 25 11.00 4.28 1.82
CA GLY A 25 10.41 3.09 2.45
C GLY A 25 9.70 2.19 1.42
N ILE A 26 9.52 0.92 1.76
CA ILE A 26 8.83 -0.07 0.92
C ILE A 26 7.37 0.31 0.58
N ASP A 27 6.72 1.10 1.44
CA ASP A 27 5.39 1.67 1.22
C ASP A 27 5.32 2.61 0.00
N TYR A 28 6.41 3.28 -0.38
CA TYR A 28 6.44 4.09 -1.60
C TYR A 28 6.22 3.24 -2.85
N ASP A 29 6.96 2.14 -2.95
CA ASP A 29 6.86 1.23 -4.08
C ASP A 29 5.50 0.52 -4.11
N PHE A 30 4.98 0.16 -2.93
CA PHE A 30 3.64 -0.38 -2.82
C PHE A 30 2.57 0.63 -3.30
N CYS A 31 2.63 1.88 -2.85
CA CYS A 31 1.68 2.91 -3.28
C CYS A 31 1.76 3.19 -4.79
N ARG A 32 2.97 3.21 -5.36
CA ARG A 32 3.18 3.36 -6.81
C ARG A 32 2.57 2.21 -7.58
N TRP A 33 2.80 0.97 -7.14
CA TRP A 33 2.22 -0.22 -7.76
C TRP A 33 0.69 -0.23 -7.66
N LEU A 34 0.14 0.03 -6.46
CA LEU A 34 -1.30 0.06 -6.24
C LEU A 34 -1.98 1.09 -7.14
N CYS A 35 -1.36 2.26 -7.30
CA CYS A 35 -1.87 3.30 -8.20
C CYS A 35 -1.78 2.89 -9.68
N ARG A 36 -0.68 2.28 -10.12
CA ARG A 36 -0.46 1.92 -11.54
C ARG A 36 -1.27 0.70 -11.97
N GLU A 37 -1.22 -0.37 -11.20
CA GLU A 37 -1.78 -1.68 -11.57
C GLU A 37 -3.22 -1.85 -11.09
N LYS A 38 -3.53 -1.38 -9.88
CA LYS A 38 -4.87 -1.54 -9.29
C LYS A 38 -5.76 -0.31 -9.45
N LYS A 39 -5.21 0.79 -9.99
CA LYS A 39 -5.90 2.08 -10.15
C LYS A 39 -6.46 2.63 -8.83
N LEU A 40 -5.79 2.31 -7.72
CA LEU A 40 -6.15 2.79 -6.39
C LEU A 40 -4.96 3.55 -5.78
N ALA A 41 -5.16 4.83 -5.49
CA ALA A 41 -4.12 5.66 -4.90
C ALA A 41 -4.15 5.57 -3.36
N GLY A 42 -2.98 5.39 -2.75
CA GLY A 42 -2.76 5.58 -1.33
C GLY A 42 -1.53 6.42 -1.07
N ILE A 43 -1.29 6.75 0.20
CA ILE A 43 -0.15 7.57 0.62
C ILE A 43 0.79 6.73 1.48
N PRO A 44 2.11 6.74 1.20
CA PRO A 44 3.11 6.08 2.03
C PRO A 44 3.24 6.82 3.38
N PRO A 45 2.94 6.19 4.52
CA PRO A 45 3.09 6.79 5.83
C PRO A 45 4.54 7.11 6.19
N SER A 46 5.53 6.37 5.67
CA SER A 46 6.96 6.57 5.93
C SER A 46 7.45 7.97 5.49
N ALA A 47 6.73 8.63 4.58
CA ALA A 47 6.94 10.02 4.21
C ALA A 47 6.84 11.00 5.41
N PHE A 48 6.12 10.61 6.46
CA PHE A 48 5.86 11.42 7.66
C PHE A 48 6.75 11.03 8.85
N TYR A 49 7.65 10.06 8.69
CA TYR A 49 8.60 9.65 9.73
C TYR A 49 9.98 10.27 9.49
N SER A 50 10.70 10.55 10.58
CA SER A 50 12.12 10.89 10.52
C SER A 50 12.92 9.72 9.93
N PRO A 51 14.08 9.96 9.29
CA PRO A 51 14.87 8.91 8.63
C PRO A 51 15.13 7.68 9.52
N GLN A 52 15.40 7.89 10.81
CA GLN A 52 15.67 6.83 11.78
C GLN A 52 14.45 5.95 12.08
N ASN A 53 13.25 6.50 11.93
CA ASN A 53 11.99 5.81 12.23
C ASN A 53 11.26 5.30 10.98
N LYS A 54 11.82 5.51 9.78
CA LYS A 54 11.21 5.00 8.54
C LYS A 54 11.23 3.48 8.48
N GLN A 55 12.38 2.87 8.77
CA GLN A 55 12.52 1.42 8.74
C GLN A 55 11.71 0.80 9.86
N GLY A 56 10.80 -0.12 9.51
CA GLY A 56 9.87 -0.75 10.44
C GLY A 56 8.55 0.01 10.62
N ASN A 57 8.33 1.12 9.91
CA ASN A 57 7.03 1.78 9.78
C ASN A 57 6.58 1.91 8.31
N ASP A 58 7.34 1.31 7.39
CA ASP A 58 7.12 1.38 5.95
C ASP A 58 6.31 0.21 5.39
N HIS A 59 5.83 -0.71 6.24
CA HIS A 59 4.91 -1.79 5.85
C HIS A 59 3.42 -1.40 5.93
N TYR A 60 3.14 -0.09 6.00
CA TYR A 60 1.80 0.48 6.13
C TYR A 60 1.41 1.33 4.92
N ILE A 61 0.10 1.48 4.69
CA ILE A 61 -0.46 2.42 3.69
C ILE A 61 -1.54 3.30 4.32
N ARG A 62 -1.60 4.58 3.93
CA ARG A 62 -2.66 5.50 4.35
C ARG A 62 -3.72 5.71 3.27
N LEU A 63 -4.97 5.47 3.62
CA LEU A 63 -6.15 5.74 2.79
C LEU A 63 -7.05 6.82 3.42
N CYS A 64 -7.85 7.48 2.59
CA CYS A 64 -8.83 8.49 3.01
C CYS A 64 -10.24 8.05 2.63
N PHE A 65 -11.13 7.97 3.61
CA PHE A 65 -12.52 7.54 3.42
C PHE A 65 -13.51 8.70 3.31
N PHE A 66 -13.04 9.95 3.43
CA PHE A 66 -13.90 11.09 3.17
C PHE A 66 -14.06 11.27 1.65
N LYS A 67 -14.94 10.43 1.10
CA LYS A 67 -15.26 10.24 -0.31
C LYS A 67 -16.75 9.94 -0.41
N LYS A 68 -17.31 10.02 -1.61
CA LYS A 68 -18.69 9.58 -1.84
C LYS A 68 -18.78 8.05 -1.72
N ASP A 69 -19.96 7.54 -1.37
CA ASP A 69 -20.18 6.10 -1.21
C ASP A 69 -19.85 5.32 -2.47
N GLU A 70 -20.13 5.86 -3.66
CA GLU A 70 -19.81 5.18 -4.92
C GLU A 70 -18.30 4.98 -5.10
N THR A 71 -17.48 5.95 -4.66
CA THR A 71 -16.02 5.82 -4.68
C THR A 71 -15.54 4.74 -3.71
N LEU A 72 -16.15 4.65 -2.52
CA LEU A 72 -15.81 3.63 -1.54
C LEU A 72 -16.19 2.23 -2.04
N GLN A 73 -17.35 2.09 -2.68
CA GLN A 73 -17.78 0.83 -3.31
C GLN A 73 -16.84 0.38 -4.43
N GLN A 74 -16.38 1.30 -5.29
CA GLN A 74 -15.38 0.99 -6.31
C GLN A 74 -14.06 0.51 -5.70
N ALA A 75 -13.60 1.16 -4.61
CA ALA A 75 -12.40 0.71 -3.91
C ALA A 75 -12.57 -0.70 -3.32
N ILE A 76 -13.73 -1.01 -2.74
CA ILE A 76 -14.05 -2.36 -2.25
C ILE A 76 -14.00 -3.39 -3.39
N GLN A 77 -14.54 -3.07 -4.56
CA GLN A 77 -14.48 -3.96 -5.74
C GLN A 77 -13.05 -4.22 -6.21
N ILE A 78 -12.24 -3.16 -6.31
CA ILE A 78 -10.81 -3.26 -6.68
C ILE A 78 -10.10 -4.19 -5.71
N LEU A 79 -10.27 -3.99 -4.41
CA LEU A 79 -9.58 -4.74 -3.36
C LEU A 79 -10.10 -6.18 -3.23
N GLY A 80 -11.41 -6.38 -3.26
CA GLY A 80 -12.05 -7.69 -3.12
C GLY A 80 -11.79 -8.64 -4.30
N GLY A 81 -11.60 -8.11 -5.51
CA GLY A 81 -11.23 -8.90 -6.70
C GLY A 81 -9.73 -9.12 -6.88
N SER A 82 -8.88 -8.31 -6.25
CA SER A 82 -7.43 -8.26 -6.53
C SER A 82 -6.52 -8.93 -5.52
N PHE A 83 -7.01 -9.15 -4.30
CA PHE A 83 -6.25 -9.73 -3.19
C PHE A 83 -6.97 -10.97 -2.64
N GLY A 84 -7.64 -11.70 -3.54
CA GLY A 84 -8.52 -12.81 -3.22
C GLY A 84 -7.91 -13.73 -2.17
N ALA A 85 -8.56 -13.70 -1.00
CA ALA A 85 -8.48 -14.74 0.00
C ALA A 85 -8.58 -16.11 -0.67
N ASN A 86 -7.59 -16.97 -0.43
CA ASN A 86 -7.79 -18.39 -0.58
C ASN A 86 -9.04 -18.79 0.21
N LYS A 87 -10.00 -19.39 -0.50
CA LYS A 87 -10.90 -20.38 0.09
C LYS A 87 -10.10 -21.56 0.59
#